data_AF-A0A7C7RXA5-F1
#
_entry.id   AF-A0A7C7RXA5-F1
#
_cell.length_a   1.000
_cell.length_b   1.000
_cell.length_c   1.000
_cell.angle_alpha   90.00
_cell.angle_beta   90.00
_cell.angle_gamma   90.00
#
_symmetry.space_group_name_H-M   'P 1'
#
loop_
_entity.id
_entity.type
_entity.pdbx_description
1 polymer ?
#
loop_
_entity_poly.entity_id
_entity_poly.type
_entity_poly.pdbx_seq_one_letter_code
_entity_poly.pdbx_strand_id
1 'polypeptide(L)' 'VPREERDTWPLVCDGAGIVWVVGIRIADEYKVGPETRRVLKLEAERL' A
#
# COMPACT_ATOMS: atom_id res chain seq x y z
N VAL A 1 -11.70 3.94 -5.71
CA VAL A 1 -12.25 4.52 -4.47
C VAL A 1 -13.24 5.62 -4.83
N PRO A 2 -14.54 5.41 -4.56
CA PRO A 2 -15.56 6.47 -4.58
C PRO A 2 -15.10 7.70 -3.81
N ARG A 3 -15.57 8.90 -4.18
CA ARG A 3 -15.01 10.14 -3.63
C ARG A 3 -15.21 10.22 -2.11
N GLU A 4 -16.40 9.88 -1.60
CA GLU A 4 -16.69 9.88 -0.16
C GLU A 4 -15.80 8.96 0.66
N GLU A 5 -15.36 7.83 0.10
CA GLU A 5 -14.57 6.84 0.83
C GLU A 5 -13.07 7.20 0.88
N ARG A 6 -12.60 8.09 -0.01
CA ARG A 6 -11.17 8.43 -0.13
C ARG A 6 -10.59 9.05 1.14
N ASP A 7 -11.37 9.87 1.82
CA ASP A 7 -10.92 10.60 3.00
C ASP A 7 -10.64 9.68 4.19
N THR A 8 -11.24 8.48 4.20
CA THR A 8 -11.06 7.47 5.24
C THR A 8 -10.34 6.21 4.75
N TRP A 9 -10.01 6.14 3.46
CA TRP A 9 -9.41 4.93 2.91
C TRP A 9 -7.98 4.76 3.45
N PRO A 10 -7.63 3.58 3.99
CA PRO A 10 -6.31 3.39 4.57
C PRO A 10 -5.22 3.39 3.48
N LEU A 11 -4.16 4.16 3.75
CA LEU A 11 -2.96 4.26 2.92
C LEU A 11 -1.76 3.86 3.74
N VAL A 12 -0.85 3.09 3.14
CA VAL A 12 0.52 2.94 3.65
C VAL A 12 1.40 3.91 2.88
N CYS A 13 2.09 4.77 3.62
CA CYS A 13 2.98 5.79 3.08
C CYS A 13 4.37 5.67 3.71
N ASP A 14 5.37 6.19 3.00
CA ASP A 14 6.69 6.46 3.53
C ASP A 14 7.09 7.92 3.27
N GLY A 15 8.38 8.24 3.40
CA GLY A 15 8.88 9.59 3.13
C GLY A 15 8.85 10.01 1.66
N ALA A 16 8.69 9.08 0.72
CA ALA A 16 8.68 9.34 -0.73
C ALA A 16 7.24 9.41 -1.29
N GLY A 17 6.27 8.75 -0.66
CA GLY A 17 4.87 8.87 -1.03
C GLY A 17 4.00 7.70 -0.61
N ILE A 18 3.02 7.36 -1.47
CA ILE A 18 2.05 6.28 -1.23
C ILE A 18 2.65 4.96 -1.72
N VAL A 19 2.84 4.03 -0.79
CA VAL A 19 3.35 2.67 -1.04
C VAL A 19 2.22 1.73 -1.42
N TRP A 20 1.12 1.75 -0.68
CA TRP A 20 -0.01 0.84 -0.86
C TRP A 20 -1.32 1.54 -0.57
N VAL A 21 -2.21 1.54 -1.57
CA VAL A 21 -3.63 1.81 -1.36
C VAL A 21 -4.25 0.49 -0.90
N VAL A 22 -4.56 0.37 0.38
CA VAL A 22 -4.93 -0.89 1.02
C VAL A 22 -6.11 -1.54 0.30
N GLY A 23 -5.99 -2.83 -0.02
CA GLY A 23 -7.00 -3.59 -0.76
C GLY A 23 -7.13 -3.24 -2.25
N ILE A 24 -6.29 -2.35 -2.80
CA ILE A 24 -6.39 -1.88 -4.18
C ILE A 24 -5.10 -2.13 -4.97
N ARG A 25 -4.01 -1.40 -4.69
CA ARG A 25 -2.75 -1.56 -5.43
C ARG A 25 -1.54 -1.11 -4.63
N ILE A 26 -0.44 -1.84 -4.83
CA ILE A 26 0.90 -1.43 -4.42
C ILE A 26 1.50 -0.57 -5.55
N ALA A 27 2.25 0.45 -5.19
CA ALA A 27 3.04 1.26 -6.12
C ALA A 27 4.13 0.39 -6.79
N ASP A 28 4.47 0.69 -8.04
CA ASP A 28 5.29 -0.22 -8.85
C ASP A 28 6.73 -0.33 -8.29
N GLU A 29 7.23 0.73 -7.69
CA GLU A 29 8.54 0.85 -7.05
C GLU A 29 8.69 -0.06 -5.82
N TYR A 30 7.58 -0.52 -5.24
CA TYR A 30 7.55 -1.31 -4.00
C TYR A 30 7.13 -2.76 -4.22
N LYS A 31 6.96 -3.18 -5.48
CA LYS A 31 6.66 -4.59 -5.80
C LYS A 31 7.86 -5.47 -5.46
N VAL A 32 7.57 -6.65 -4.94
CA VAL A 32 8.58 -7.69 -4.71
C VAL A 32 8.96 -8.31 -6.06
N GLY A 33 10.25 -8.30 -6.38
CA GLY A 33 10.83 -8.84 -7.60
C GLY A 33 12.03 -9.76 -7.33
N PRO A 34 12.65 -10.32 -8.38
CA PRO A 34 13.79 -11.23 -8.26
C PRO A 34 14.99 -10.65 -7.49
N GLU A 35 15.19 -9.35 -7.58
CA GLU A 35 16.25 -8.57 -6.93
C GLU A 35 15.93 -8.16 -5.49
N THR A 36 14.70 -8.39 -5.01
CA THR A 36 14.29 -8.04 -3.64
C THR A 36 14.99 -8.91 -2.61
N ARG A 37 15.82 -8.30 -1.75
CA ARG A 37 16.60 -9.01 -0.71
C ARG A 37 15.90 -9.11 0.63
N ARG A 38 14.96 -8.21 0.91
CA ARG A 38 14.20 -8.15 2.17
C ARG A 38 12.78 -7.72 1.87
N VAL A 39 11.83 -8.34 2.56
CA VAL A 39 10.40 -8.09 2.39
C VAL A 39 9.82 -7.65 3.74
N LEU A 40 9.10 -6.55 3.75
CA LEU A 40 8.22 -6.16 4.85
C LEU A 40 6.82 -6.68 4.54
N LYS A 41 6.27 -7.53 5.42
CA LYS A 41 4.91 -8.05 5.29
C LYS A 41 3.97 -7.20 6.14
N LEU A 42 2.90 -6.70 5.53
CA LEU A 42 1.82 -5.98 6.20
C LEU A 42 0.51 -6.71 5.95
N GLU A 43 -0.34 -6.75 6.96
CA GLU A 43 -1.70 -7.29 6.89
C GLU A 43 -2.66 -6.20 7.36
N ALA A 44 -3.79 -6.08 6.66
CA ALA A 44 -4.83 -5.11 6.98
C ALA A 44 -6.18 -5.83 6.94
N GLU A 45 -6.92 -5.72 8.04
CA GLU A 45 -8.22 -6.35 8.22
C GLU A 45 -9.24 -5.29 8.65
N ARG A 46 -10.48 -5.43 8.19
CA ARG A 46 -11.59 -4.57 8.63
C ARG A 46 -12.26 -5.25 9.83
N LEU A 47 -12.23 -4.58 10.97
CA LEU A 47 -12.94 -5.00 12.19
C LEU A 47 -14.46 -4.90 12.03
#